data_AF-A0A7S0EWH2-F1
#
_entry.id   AF-A0A7S0EWH2-F1
#
_cell.length_a   1.000
_cell.length_b   1.000
_cell.length_c   1.000
_cell.angle_alpha   90.00
_cell.angle_beta   90.00
_cell.angle_gamma   90.00
#
_symmetry.space_group_name_H-M   'P 1'
#
loop_
_entity.id
_entity.type
_entity.pdbx_description
1 polymer ?
#
loop_
_entity_poly.entity_id
_entity_poly.type
_entity_poly.pdbx_seq_one_letter_code
_entity_poly.pdbx_strand_id
1 'polypeptide(L)'
;MQTPVPEGEKGNPMLISEYEQTSLITNIKQEIVDMRAAIGKIDNSLLFPMPFQYYHIVNFCMKIELVLLLYAFLFINGGKGSLWSCFAFPLVTFLLLGLVEVANGMSDPFGEDEVDFNQPALVQVVYNDCRTLCDAPEEDFLEQLGSNKFNPSRNADGTLNLNPTESMNGDHPPEQEQVKEPTWSQADVQVILDEKE
;
A
#
# COMPACT_ATOMS: atom_id res chain seq x y z
N MET A 1 41.86 -2.09 -23.91
CA MET A 1 41.20 -1.43 -25.04
C MET A 1 40.08 -0.57 -24.46
N GLN A 2 40.26 0.74 -24.43
CA GLN A 2 39.20 1.68 -24.05
C GLN A 2 38.29 1.85 -25.27
N THR A 3 37.00 1.59 -25.12
CA THR A 3 36.02 1.88 -26.17
C THR A 3 35.87 3.40 -26.28
N PRO A 4 35.96 3.98 -27.48
CA PRO A 4 35.79 5.41 -27.67
C PRO A 4 34.39 5.84 -27.23
N VAL A 5 34.33 6.93 -26.47
CA VAL A 5 33.08 7.56 -26.02
C VAL A 5 32.41 8.17 -27.26
N PRO A 6 31.13 7.87 -27.53
CA PRO A 6 30.43 8.38 -28.71
C PRO A 6 30.33 9.91 -28.67
N GLU A 7 30.65 10.52 -29.79
CA GLU A 7 30.72 11.97 -29.98
C GLU A 7 29.30 12.56 -30.00
N GLY A 8 28.87 13.04 -28.83
CA GLY A 8 27.80 14.01 -28.53
C GLY A 8 26.60 14.10 -29.48
N GLU A 9 25.52 13.39 -29.15
CA GLU A 9 24.18 13.91 -29.40
C GLU A 9 24.06 15.27 -28.68
N LYS A 10 23.69 16.33 -29.42
CA LYS A 10 23.44 17.64 -28.83
C LYS A 10 22.37 17.50 -27.75
N GLY A 11 22.81 17.59 -26.49
CA GLY A 11 21.96 17.42 -25.32
C GLY A 11 20.74 18.32 -25.36
N ASN A 12 19.65 17.83 -24.77
CA ASN A 12 18.40 18.56 -24.67
C ASN A 12 18.65 19.93 -24.01
N PRO A 13 18.39 21.06 -24.68
CA PRO A 13 18.77 22.40 -24.21
C PRO A 13 18.08 22.83 -22.90
N MET A 14 17.10 22.07 -22.39
CA MET A 14 16.44 22.32 -21.11
C MET A 14 17.22 21.86 -19.87
N LEU A 15 18.23 21.00 -20.00
CA LEU A 15 19.02 20.53 -18.85
C LEU A 15 20.37 21.26 -18.87
N ILE A 16 20.58 22.10 -17.85
CA ILE A 16 21.61 23.16 -17.82
C ILE A 16 23.00 22.55 -17.62
N SER A 17 23.09 21.31 -17.12
CA SER A 17 24.36 20.58 -16.99
C SER A 17 24.27 19.09 -17.34
N GLU A 18 25.36 18.53 -17.89
CA GLU A 18 25.52 17.09 -18.13
C GLU A 18 25.37 16.26 -16.83
N TYR A 19 25.65 16.89 -15.67
CA TYR A 19 25.47 16.28 -14.35
C TYR A 19 23.99 16.00 -14.05
N GLU A 20 23.09 16.93 -14.33
CA GLU A 20 21.64 16.76 -14.13
C GLU A 20 21.06 15.67 -15.04
N GLN A 21 21.54 15.59 -16.28
CA GLN A 21 21.14 14.53 -17.20
C GLN A 21 21.56 13.15 -16.66
N THR A 22 22.78 13.05 -16.14
CA THR A 22 23.31 11.79 -15.59
C THR A 22 22.55 11.37 -14.34
N SER A 23 22.27 12.30 -13.41
CA SER A 23 21.56 12.00 -12.16
C SER A 23 20.12 11.54 -12.41
N LEU A 24 19.42 12.16 -13.37
CA LEU A 24 18.07 11.76 -13.76
C LEU A 24 18.05 10.35 -14.33
N ILE A 25 18.99 10.02 -15.22
CA ILE A 25 19.11 8.67 -15.78
C ILE A 25 19.42 7.64 -14.69
N THR A 26 20.29 7.97 -13.73
CA THR A 26 20.58 7.04 -12.63
C THR A 26 19.37 6.82 -11.72
N ASN A 27 18.58 7.85 -11.44
CA ASN A 27 17.37 7.73 -10.64
C ASN A 27 16.33 6.84 -11.34
N ILE A 28 16.07 7.08 -12.63
CA ILE A 28 15.14 6.24 -13.40
C ILE A 28 15.61 4.78 -13.44
N LYS A 29 16.90 4.54 -13.64
CA LYS A 29 17.45 3.17 -13.60
C LYS A 29 17.23 2.50 -12.26
N GLN A 30 17.41 3.24 -11.16
CA GLN A 30 17.19 2.73 -9.81
C GLN A 30 15.71 2.34 -9.61
N GLU A 31 14.77 3.23 -9.98
CA GLU A 31 13.33 2.94 -9.90
C GLU A 31 12.92 1.71 -10.71
N ILE A 32 13.48 1.52 -11.91
CA ILE A 32 13.23 0.32 -12.74
C ILE A 32 13.75 -0.95 -12.04
N VAL A 33 14.92 -0.88 -11.40
CA VAL A 33 15.49 -2.02 -10.67
C VAL A 33 14.62 -2.35 -9.45
N ASP A 34 14.13 -1.34 -8.73
CA ASP A 34 13.29 -1.53 -7.55
C ASP A 34 11.92 -2.10 -7.93
N MET A 35 11.31 -1.62 -9.03
CA MET A 35 10.09 -2.21 -9.59
C MET A 35 10.31 -3.68 -9.97
N ARG A 36 11.43 -4.00 -10.64
CA ARG A 36 11.77 -5.39 -10.99
C ARG A 36 11.96 -6.26 -9.75
N ALA A 37 12.58 -5.73 -8.70
CA ALA A 37 12.75 -6.43 -7.44
C ALA A 37 11.40 -6.71 -6.77
N ALA A 38 10.45 -5.76 -6.80
CA ALA A 38 9.10 -5.96 -6.28
C ALA A 38 8.35 -7.07 -7.04
N ILE A 39 8.41 -7.07 -8.38
CA ILE A 39 7.84 -8.15 -9.21
C ILE A 39 8.45 -9.50 -8.83
N GLY A 40 9.78 -9.55 -8.64
CA GLY A 40 10.47 -10.77 -8.22
C GLY A 40 10.03 -11.26 -6.83
N LYS A 41 9.72 -10.37 -5.90
CA LYS A 41 9.17 -10.75 -4.58
C LYS A 41 7.79 -11.38 -4.70
N ILE A 42 6.92 -10.83 -5.56
CA ILE A 42 5.58 -11.38 -5.82
C ILE A 42 5.70 -12.76 -6.45
N ASP A 43 6.50 -12.89 -7.52
CA ASP A 43 6.73 -14.17 -8.20
C ASP A 43 7.28 -15.23 -7.24
N ASN A 44 8.25 -14.86 -6.41
CA ASN A 44 8.79 -15.74 -5.38
C ASN A 44 7.75 -16.14 -4.33
N SER A 45 6.87 -15.22 -3.92
CA SER A 45 5.77 -15.52 -3.00
C SER A 45 4.75 -16.50 -3.60
N LEU A 46 4.50 -16.42 -4.90
CA LEU A 46 3.59 -17.32 -5.62
C LEU A 46 4.22 -18.69 -5.89
N LEU A 47 5.53 -18.74 -6.13
CA LEU A 47 6.27 -19.97 -6.42
C LEU A 47 6.47 -20.86 -5.19
N PHE A 48 6.52 -20.26 -4.00
CA PHE A 48 6.73 -20.97 -2.74
C PHE A 48 5.49 -20.86 -1.83
N PRO A 49 4.36 -21.48 -2.21
CA PRO A 49 3.20 -21.53 -1.33
C PRO A 49 3.57 -22.27 -0.04
N MET A 50 2.81 -21.99 1.03
CA MET A 50 2.91 -22.72 2.29
C MET A 50 2.95 -24.23 2.02
N PRO A 51 3.97 -24.96 2.50
CA PRO A 51 4.07 -26.38 2.18
C PRO A 51 2.84 -27.12 2.70
N PHE A 52 2.27 -27.97 1.86
CA PHE A 52 1.02 -28.70 2.12
C PHE A 52 0.99 -29.41 3.47
N GLN A 53 2.14 -29.91 3.94
CA GLN A 53 2.27 -30.55 5.23
C GLN A 53 1.99 -29.59 6.40
N TYR A 54 2.43 -28.34 6.32
CA TYR A 54 2.16 -27.33 7.37
C TYR A 54 0.68 -27.03 7.47
N TYR A 55 0.00 -26.84 6.33
CA TYR A 55 -1.44 -26.62 6.29
C TYR A 55 -2.19 -27.74 7.01
N HIS A 56 -1.84 -29.00 6.74
CA HIS A 56 -2.48 -30.14 7.40
C HIS A 56 -2.15 -30.25 8.88
N ILE A 57 -0.91 -30.01 9.28
CA ILE A 57 -0.51 -30.06 10.69
C ILE A 57 -1.27 -29.00 11.49
N VAL A 58 -1.36 -27.77 10.99
CA VAL A 58 -2.09 -26.68 11.66
C VAL A 58 -3.57 -27.02 11.80
N ASN A 59 -4.23 -27.45 10.71
CA ASN A 59 -5.63 -27.85 10.74
C ASN A 59 -5.89 -29.05 11.66
N PHE A 60 -4.96 -29.99 11.72
CA PHE A 60 -5.05 -31.15 12.61
C PHE A 60 -4.89 -30.77 14.08
N CYS A 61 -3.86 -29.97 14.40
CA CYS A 61 -3.65 -29.41 15.74
C CYS A 61 -4.86 -28.60 16.20
N MET A 62 -5.44 -27.79 15.32
CA MET A 62 -6.64 -27.01 15.60
C MET A 62 -7.84 -27.89 15.97
N LYS A 63 -8.06 -28.98 15.25
CA LYS A 63 -9.13 -29.95 15.56
C LYS A 63 -8.90 -30.63 16.91
N ILE A 64 -7.66 -31.01 17.22
CA ILE A 64 -7.30 -31.56 18.54
C ILE A 64 -7.58 -30.52 19.64
N GLU A 65 -7.16 -29.27 19.43
CA GLU A 65 -7.38 -28.19 20.39
C GLU A 65 -8.87 -27.98 20.66
N LEU A 66 -9.71 -27.97 19.62
CA LEU A 66 -11.17 -27.85 19.79
C LEU A 66 -11.77 -29.04 20.56
N VAL A 67 -11.26 -30.27 20.35
CA VAL A 67 -11.69 -31.46 21.11
C VAL A 67 -11.27 -31.36 22.58
N LEU A 68 -10.03 -30.93 22.84
CA LEU A 68 -9.54 -30.72 24.21
C LEU A 68 -10.28 -29.58 24.92
N LEU A 69 -10.61 -28.52 24.18
CA LEU A 69 -11.42 -27.40 24.67
C LEU A 69 -12.82 -27.89 25.04
N LEU A 70 -13.48 -28.65 24.16
CA LEU A 70 -14.78 -29.27 24.45
C LEU A 70 -14.71 -30.12 25.73
N TYR A 71 -13.68 -30.97 25.85
CA TYR A 71 -13.45 -31.77 27.05
C TYR A 71 -13.32 -30.88 28.30
N ALA A 72 -12.52 -29.81 28.25
CA ALA A 72 -12.36 -28.88 29.36
C ALA A 72 -13.70 -28.24 29.79
N PHE A 73 -14.52 -27.79 28.82
CA PHE A 73 -15.82 -27.18 29.09
C PHE A 73 -16.85 -28.16 29.66
N LEU A 74 -16.75 -29.46 29.37
CA LEU A 74 -17.61 -30.50 29.96
C LEU A 74 -17.32 -30.71 31.46
N PHE A 75 -16.06 -30.60 31.86
CA PHE A 75 -15.64 -30.85 33.26
C PHE A 75 -15.57 -29.59 34.13
N ILE A 76 -15.84 -28.42 33.57
CA ILE A 76 -16.02 -27.18 34.35
C ILE A 76 -17.04 -27.41 35.49
N ASN A 77 -16.73 -26.89 36.67
CA ASN A 77 -17.52 -27.05 37.90
C ASN A 77 -17.68 -28.51 38.38
N GLY A 78 -16.66 -29.35 38.16
CA GLY A 78 -16.62 -30.72 38.68
C GLY A 78 -17.62 -31.66 38.00
N GLY A 79 -17.87 -31.44 36.70
CA GLY A 79 -18.76 -32.27 35.89
C GLY A 79 -20.26 -32.06 36.16
N LYS A 80 -20.64 -31.07 36.97
CA LYS A 80 -22.06 -30.76 37.25
C LYS A 80 -22.78 -30.08 36.10
N GLY A 81 -22.06 -29.69 35.04
CA GLY A 81 -22.59 -29.00 33.87
C GLY A 81 -23.06 -27.59 34.23
N SER A 82 -22.52 -26.57 33.57
CA SER A 82 -23.06 -25.21 33.67
C SER A 82 -23.85 -24.91 32.41
N LEU A 83 -25.06 -24.35 32.51
CA LEU A 83 -25.76 -23.82 31.34
C LEU A 83 -24.91 -22.79 30.59
N TRP A 84 -24.01 -22.10 31.31
CA TRP A 84 -23.07 -21.17 30.72
C TRP A 84 -22.05 -21.82 29.77
N SER A 85 -21.57 -23.04 30.06
CA SER A 85 -20.62 -23.70 29.16
C SER A 85 -21.25 -24.07 27.82
N CYS A 86 -22.55 -24.34 27.80
CA CYS A 86 -23.31 -24.57 26.57
C CYS A 86 -23.34 -23.35 25.64
N PHE A 87 -23.24 -22.13 26.19
CA PHE A 87 -23.21 -20.89 25.41
C PHE A 87 -21.78 -20.43 25.13
N ALA A 88 -20.89 -20.50 26.13
CA ALA A 88 -19.51 -20.04 26.01
C ALA A 88 -18.69 -20.89 25.04
N PHE A 89 -18.89 -22.22 25.03
CA PHE A 89 -18.15 -23.11 24.13
C PHE A 89 -18.36 -22.78 22.63
N PRO A 90 -19.60 -22.76 22.09
CA PRO A 90 -19.79 -22.45 20.67
C PRO A 90 -19.33 -21.04 20.30
N LEU A 91 -19.41 -20.08 21.23
CA LEU A 91 -18.87 -18.73 20.99
C LEU A 91 -17.35 -18.75 20.81
N VAL A 92 -16.61 -19.42 21.70
CA VAL A 92 -15.15 -19.55 21.59
C VAL A 92 -14.76 -20.35 20.35
N THR A 93 -15.45 -21.45 20.07
CA THR A 93 -15.22 -22.24 18.85
C THR A 93 -15.49 -21.43 17.59
N PHE A 94 -16.54 -20.61 17.56
CA PHE A 94 -16.82 -19.72 16.44
C PHE A 94 -15.70 -18.70 16.21
N LEU A 95 -15.20 -18.07 17.27
CA LEU A 95 -14.08 -17.13 17.15
C LEU A 95 -12.80 -17.82 16.63
N LEU A 96 -12.50 -19.00 17.17
CA LEU A 96 -11.33 -19.78 16.79
C LEU A 96 -11.40 -20.28 15.33
N LEU A 97 -12.55 -20.81 14.91
CA LEU A 97 -12.77 -21.21 13.52
C LEU A 97 -12.77 -20.01 12.57
N GLY A 98 -13.36 -18.89 12.98
CA GLY A 98 -13.34 -17.65 12.20
C GLY A 98 -11.92 -17.15 11.98
N LEU A 99 -11.04 -17.23 12.99
CA LEU A 99 -9.65 -16.84 12.85
C LEU A 99 -8.89 -17.75 11.86
N VAL A 100 -9.18 -19.05 11.86
CA VAL A 100 -8.62 -20.01 10.89
C VAL A 100 -9.10 -19.69 9.48
N GLU A 101 -10.37 -19.33 9.32
CA GLU A 101 -10.92 -18.98 8.01
C GLU A 101 -10.30 -17.69 7.46
N VAL A 102 -10.10 -16.68 8.31
CA VAL A 102 -9.37 -15.46 7.94
C VAL A 102 -7.93 -15.81 7.55
N ALA A 103 -7.25 -16.68 8.29
CA ALA A 103 -5.90 -17.10 7.96
C ALA A 103 -5.84 -17.87 6.62
N ASN A 104 -6.87 -18.66 6.30
CA ASN A 104 -6.99 -19.34 5.01
C ASN A 104 -7.21 -18.33 3.88
N GLY A 105 -8.14 -17.38 4.03
CA GLY A 105 -8.39 -16.34 3.03
C GLY A 105 -7.17 -15.43 2.81
N MET A 106 -6.35 -15.21 3.84
CA MET A 106 -5.09 -14.46 3.71
C MET A 106 -3.92 -15.29 3.15
N SER A 107 -4.08 -16.61 3.01
CA SER A 107 -2.98 -17.49 2.58
C SER A 107 -2.70 -17.42 1.07
N ASP A 108 -3.69 -17.00 0.28
CA ASP A 108 -3.56 -16.76 -1.15
C ASP A 108 -4.23 -15.43 -1.55
N PRO A 109 -3.62 -14.27 -1.22
CA PRO A 109 -4.25 -12.96 -1.44
C PRO A 109 -4.39 -12.56 -2.93
N PHE A 110 -3.92 -13.42 -3.84
CA PHE A 110 -3.96 -13.23 -5.28
C PHE A 110 -4.89 -14.24 -5.98
N GLY A 111 -5.73 -14.94 -5.22
CA GLY A 111 -6.72 -15.88 -5.73
C GLY A 111 -7.95 -15.20 -6.35
N GLU A 112 -9.06 -15.93 -6.32
CA GLU A 112 -10.38 -15.49 -6.81
C GLU A 112 -11.40 -15.30 -5.68
N ASP A 113 -10.96 -15.35 -4.42
CA ASP A 113 -11.84 -15.22 -3.26
C ASP A 113 -12.30 -13.76 -3.07
N GLU A 114 -13.42 -13.59 -2.36
CA GLU A 114 -14.02 -12.26 -2.13
C GLU A 114 -13.14 -11.32 -1.29
N VAL A 115 -12.18 -11.89 -0.55
CA VAL A 115 -11.23 -11.17 0.30
C VAL A 115 -9.90 -10.86 -0.40
N ASP A 116 -9.73 -11.32 -1.64
CA ASP A 116 -8.47 -11.17 -2.39
C ASP A 116 -8.31 -9.78 -3.01
N PHE A 117 -7.09 -9.47 -3.42
CA PHE A 117 -6.82 -8.21 -4.12
C PHE A 117 -7.48 -8.20 -5.50
N ASN A 118 -8.21 -7.12 -5.81
CA ASN A 118 -8.73 -6.88 -7.14
C ASN A 118 -7.61 -6.46 -8.11
N GLN A 119 -6.86 -7.45 -8.61
CA GLN A 119 -5.72 -7.24 -9.52
C GLN A 119 -6.12 -6.43 -10.77
N PRO A 120 -7.27 -6.69 -11.43
CA PRO A 120 -7.69 -5.89 -12.57
C PRO A 120 -7.85 -4.41 -12.24
N ALA A 121 -8.44 -4.08 -11.08
CA ALA A 121 -8.60 -2.70 -10.65
C ALA A 121 -7.25 -2.04 -10.36
N LEU A 122 -6.33 -2.73 -9.67
CA LEU A 122 -4.99 -2.22 -9.39
C LEU A 122 -4.20 -1.93 -10.68
N VAL A 123 -4.20 -2.88 -11.63
CA VAL A 123 -3.53 -2.70 -12.92
C VAL A 123 -4.15 -1.54 -13.70
N GLN A 124 -5.47 -1.39 -13.65
CA GLN A 124 -6.16 -0.29 -14.33
C GLN A 124 -5.78 1.08 -13.73
N VAL A 125 -5.67 1.18 -12.41
CA VAL A 125 -5.23 2.42 -11.74
C VAL A 125 -3.80 2.78 -12.15
N VAL A 126 -2.86 1.84 -12.03
CA VAL A 126 -1.46 2.07 -12.41
C VAL A 126 -1.35 2.43 -13.90
N TYR A 127 -2.11 1.76 -14.76
CA TYR A 127 -2.14 2.06 -16.19
C TYR A 127 -2.63 3.49 -16.46
N ASN A 128 -3.72 3.90 -15.83
CA ASN A 128 -4.29 5.24 -16.00
C ASN A 128 -3.32 6.32 -15.49
N ASP A 129 -2.62 6.08 -14.38
CA ASP A 129 -1.63 7.00 -13.83
C ASP A 129 -0.43 7.13 -14.76
N CYS A 130 0.13 6.01 -15.23
CA CYS A 130 1.22 6.02 -16.22
C CYS A 130 0.79 6.72 -17.51
N ARG A 131 -0.43 6.46 -17.98
CA ARG A 131 -0.98 7.11 -19.16
C ARG A 131 -1.06 8.62 -18.96
N THR A 132 -1.59 9.07 -17.83
CA THR A 132 -1.71 10.50 -17.51
C THR A 132 -0.35 11.19 -17.44
N LEU A 133 0.68 10.50 -16.95
CA LEU A 133 2.07 11.00 -16.92
C LEU A 133 2.75 11.04 -18.29
N CYS A 134 2.39 10.13 -19.20
CA CYS A 134 2.95 10.05 -20.55
C CYS A 134 2.19 10.90 -21.58
N ASP A 135 0.90 11.14 -21.34
CA ASP A 135 0.10 12.03 -22.17
C ASP A 135 0.69 13.44 -22.05
N ALA A 136 0.86 14.10 -23.21
CA ALA A 136 1.46 15.42 -23.24
C ALA A 136 0.62 16.37 -22.38
N PRO A 137 1.25 17.20 -21.52
CA PRO A 137 0.51 18.22 -20.80
C PRO A 137 -0.20 19.14 -21.79
N GLU A 138 -1.37 19.63 -21.42
CA GLU A 138 -2.15 20.55 -22.26
C GLU A 138 -1.29 21.76 -22.67
N GLU A 139 -1.46 22.22 -23.92
CA GLU A 139 -0.67 23.36 -24.44
C GLU A 139 -0.78 24.58 -23.53
N ASP A 140 -1.97 24.84 -22.96
CA ASP A 140 -2.22 25.91 -21.99
C ASP A 140 -1.35 25.79 -20.74
N PHE A 141 -1.11 24.57 -20.24
CA PHE A 141 -0.24 24.33 -19.09
C PHE A 141 1.24 24.58 -19.45
N LEU A 142 1.65 24.17 -20.65
CA LEU A 142 3.01 24.44 -21.16
C LEU A 142 3.25 25.95 -21.34
N GLU A 143 2.25 26.71 -21.80
CA GLU A 143 2.32 28.17 -21.88
C GLU A 143 2.44 28.83 -20.50
N GLN A 144 1.77 28.28 -19.48
CA GLN A 144 1.86 28.78 -18.10
C GLN A 144 3.23 28.54 -17.46
N LEU A 145 3.88 27.40 -17.72
CA LEU A 145 5.22 27.08 -17.21
C LEU A 145 6.30 28.11 -17.64
N GLY A 146 6.12 28.77 -18.79
CA GLY A 146 7.00 29.84 -19.26
C GLY A 146 6.70 31.22 -18.66
N SER A 147 5.61 31.37 -17.91
CA SER A 147 5.20 32.65 -17.34
C SER A 147 5.82 32.90 -15.96
N ASN A 148 6.30 34.12 -15.71
CA ASN A 148 6.82 34.54 -14.40
C ASN A 148 5.77 34.52 -13.26
N LYS A 149 4.53 34.13 -13.56
CA LYS A 149 3.41 34.07 -12.60
C LYS A 149 3.10 32.65 -12.12
N PHE A 150 3.73 31.63 -12.68
CA PHE A 150 3.49 30.24 -12.30
C PHE A 150 4.16 29.93 -10.95
N ASN A 151 3.37 29.91 -9.89
CA ASN A 151 3.78 29.45 -8.56
C ASN A 151 2.82 28.34 -8.12
N PRO A 152 3.09 27.08 -8.50
CA PRO A 152 2.17 25.98 -8.21
C PRO A 152 2.10 25.77 -6.69
N SER A 153 0.89 25.91 -6.15
CA SER A 153 0.60 25.52 -4.76
C SER A 153 -0.09 24.16 -4.77
N ARG A 154 0.19 23.31 -3.77
CA ARG A 154 -0.51 22.04 -3.59
C ARG A 154 -1.72 22.24 -2.68
N ASN A 155 -2.81 21.59 -3.02
CA ASN A 155 -3.98 21.48 -2.17
C ASN A 155 -3.71 20.49 -1.01
N ALA A 156 -4.56 20.49 0.01
CA ALA A 156 -4.43 19.61 1.17
C ALA A 156 -4.56 18.10 0.84
N ASP A 157 -5.18 17.77 -0.30
CA ASP A 157 -5.32 16.42 -0.86
C ASP A 157 -4.11 15.97 -1.71
N GLY A 158 -3.11 16.85 -1.88
CA GLY A 158 -1.89 16.58 -2.64
C GLY A 158 -1.98 16.87 -4.14
N THR A 159 -3.16 17.26 -4.65
CA THR A 159 -3.33 17.67 -6.06
C THR A 159 -2.72 19.05 -6.31
N LEU A 160 -2.28 19.33 -7.54
CA LEU A 160 -1.76 20.64 -7.94
C LEU A 160 -2.94 21.62 -8.10
N ASN A 161 -2.88 22.77 -7.41
CA ASN A 161 -3.84 23.84 -7.60
C ASN A 161 -3.48 24.62 -8.87
N LEU A 162 -4.15 24.29 -9.96
CA LEU A 162 -3.92 24.90 -11.28
C LEU A 162 -4.56 26.30 -11.41
N ASN A 163 -5.44 26.70 -10.49
CA ASN A 163 -6.15 27.99 -10.52
C ASN A 163 -5.91 28.81 -9.24
N PRO A 164 -4.69 29.32 -8.98
CA PRO A 164 -4.39 30.11 -7.79
C PRO A 164 -5.13 31.47 -7.73
N THR A 165 -5.81 31.88 -8.81
CA THR A 165 -6.42 33.21 -8.93
C THR A 165 -7.87 33.29 -8.45
N GLU A 166 -8.55 32.17 -8.19
CA GLU A 166 -9.96 32.20 -7.72
C GLU A 166 -10.12 32.45 -6.21
N SER A 167 -9.05 32.42 -5.42
CA SER A 167 -9.18 32.50 -3.95
C SER A 167 -9.15 33.92 -3.35
N MET A 168 -9.23 34.99 -4.16
CA MET A 168 -9.11 36.38 -3.64
C MET A 168 -10.34 37.28 -3.72
N ASN A 169 -11.50 36.84 -4.22
CA ASN A 169 -12.69 37.70 -4.36
C ASN A 169 -13.96 37.24 -3.62
N GLY A 170 -13.85 36.37 -2.61
CA GLY A 170 -14.97 35.96 -1.78
C GLY A 170 -14.99 36.66 -0.41
N ASP A 171 -15.77 37.73 -0.28
CA ASP A 171 -16.05 38.47 0.97
C ASP A 171 -16.99 37.71 1.94
N HIS A 172 -16.97 36.37 1.90
CA HIS A 172 -17.65 35.53 2.87
C HIS A 172 -16.61 34.68 3.61
N PRO A 173 -16.52 34.80 4.95
CA PRO A 173 -15.70 33.87 5.73
C PRO A 173 -16.27 32.46 5.50
N PRO A 174 -15.51 31.54 4.88
CA PRO A 174 -15.96 30.17 4.76
C PRO A 174 -16.12 29.62 6.18
N GLU A 175 -17.27 29.02 6.44
CA GLU A 175 -17.48 28.18 7.61
C GLU A 175 -16.39 27.11 7.55
N GLN A 176 -15.36 27.27 8.39
CA GLN A 176 -14.24 26.36 8.47
C GLN A 176 -14.79 25.03 8.98
N GLU A 177 -15.08 24.11 8.06
CA GLU A 177 -15.16 22.71 8.39
C GLU A 177 -13.80 22.35 8.97
N GLN A 178 -13.75 22.16 10.29
CA GLN A 178 -12.54 21.79 11.00
C GLN A 178 -12.09 20.43 10.48
N VAL A 179 -11.25 20.45 9.45
CA VAL A 179 -10.47 19.30 9.05
C VAL A 179 -9.63 18.96 10.27
N LYS A 180 -10.03 17.90 10.98
CA LYS A 180 -9.21 17.29 12.01
C LYS A 180 -7.88 16.96 11.34
N GLU A 181 -6.86 17.74 11.65
CA GLU A 181 -5.49 17.38 11.31
C GLU A 181 -5.26 15.95 11.80
N PRO A 182 -4.64 15.08 10.99
CA PRO A 182 -4.18 13.80 11.49
C PRO A 182 -3.18 14.07 12.61
N THR A 183 -3.66 14.04 13.85
CA THR A 183 -2.83 14.11 15.04
C THR A 183 -2.06 12.80 15.09
N TRP A 184 -0.84 12.83 14.57
CA TRP A 184 0.15 11.79 14.83
C TRP A 184 0.24 11.60 16.34
N SER A 185 0.03 10.38 16.82
CA SER A 185 0.21 10.14 18.24
C SER A 185 1.69 10.32 18.57
N GLN A 186 2.04 10.76 19.78
CA GLN A 186 3.45 10.84 20.18
C GLN A 186 4.17 9.48 20.06
N ALA A 187 3.43 8.36 20.09
CA ALA A 187 3.99 7.05 19.84
C ALA A 187 4.46 6.87 18.39
N ASP A 188 3.72 7.38 17.41
CA ASP A 188 4.09 7.28 15.99
C ASP A 188 5.34 8.10 15.66
N VAL A 189 5.49 9.27 16.31
CA VAL A 189 6.68 10.11 16.18
C VAL A 189 7.90 9.43 16.82
N GLN A 190 7.72 8.73 17.94
CA GLN A 190 8.80 8.05 18.63
C GLN A 190 9.33 6.84 17.84
N VAL A 191 8.43 6.07 17.20
CA VAL A 191 8.83 4.94 16.33
C VAL A 191 9.70 5.40 15.15
N ILE A 192 9.37 6.54 14.54
CA ILE A 192 10.15 7.10 13.41
C ILE A 192 11.52 7.60 13.86
N LEU A 193 11.64 8.09 15.10
CA LEU A 193 12.92 8.54 15.66
C LEU A 193 13.80 7.35 16.05
N ASP A 194 13.23 6.29 16.61
CA ASP A 194 13.95 5.08 16.99
C ASP A 194 14.45 4.28 15.77
N GLU A 195 13.79 4.39 14.60
CA GLU A 195 14.28 3.80 13.34
C GLU A 195 15.46 4.57 12.70
N LYS A 196 15.74 5.79 13.16
CA LYS A 196 16.82 6.65 12.62
C LYS A 196 18.15 6.58 13.37
N GLU A 197 18.19 5.91 14.53
CA GLU A 197 19.41 5.67 15.32
C GLU A 197 19.96 4.25 15.09
#